data_AF-A0A8I0SMY9-F1
#
_entry.id   AF-A0A8I0SMY9-F1
#
_cell.length_a   1.000
_cell.length_b   1.000
_cell.length_c   1.000
_cell.angle_alpha   90.00
_cell.angle_beta   90.00
_cell.angle_gamma   90.00
#
_symmetry.space_group_name_H-M   'P 1'
#
loop_
_entity.id
_entity.type
_entity.pdbx_description
1 polymer ?
#
loop_
_entity_poly.entity_id
_entity_poly.type
_entity_poly.pdbx_seq_one_letter_code
_entity_poly.pdbx_strand_id
1 'polypeptide(L)'
;MVGPRPHRDHTLALLKNESVQNALADLVDKYWEGFQPVFRIATAEKNGVRPENVANEMFSCLHHVARGLSDVDTIIDSVAEIRKATESHVKRATLDSYKIAINSILEEDKILTSLLDYILLADDLAGSFKDRVENIKQIHKLKKKCKSAYVDAKKFEAAAKWSDAIEMYDTALKDALKIRTSLEILHEDPVTVAFLAREGRRIEERRRDKKFDLKKGVFIALVSSLLTGMIVSGFNYFNSNLIHTHPHDTPSSGKAK
;
A
#
# COMPACT_ATOMS: atom_id res chain seq x y z
N MET A 1 38.58 26.93 26.54
CA MET A 1 37.45 26.84 27.47
C MET A 1 36.17 27.01 26.65
N VAL A 2 35.35 25.95 26.54
CA VAL A 2 34.05 26.05 25.86
C VAL A 2 33.10 26.73 26.85
N GLY A 3 32.57 27.91 26.51
CA GLY A 3 31.66 28.65 27.37
C GLY A 3 30.38 27.87 27.72
N PRO A 4 29.61 28.32 28.72
CA PRO A 4 28.33 27.69 29.06
C PRO A 4 27.45 27.59 27.82
N ARG A 5 26.86 26.41 27.59
CA ARG A 5 25.94 26.18 26.48
C ARG A 5 24.53 26.34 27.06
N PRO A 6 23.91 27.53 27.01
CA PRO A 6 22.68 27.81 27.73
C PRO A 6 21.56 26.81 27.41
N HIS A 7 21.45 26.35 26.17
CA HIS A 7 20.49 25.31 25.77
C HIS A 7 20.77 23.96 26.44
N ARG A 8 22.03 23.58 26.61
CA ARG A 8 22.40 22.29 27.24
C ARG A 8 22.07 22.32 28.72
N ASP A 9 22.41 23.40 29.41
CA ASP A 9 22.21 23.52 30.86
C ASP A 9 20.71 23.58 31.20
N HIS A 10 19.93 24.27 30.36
CA HIS A 10 18.47 24.26 30.42
C HIS A 10 17.86 22.87 30.21
N THR A 11 18.23 22.18 29.12
CA THR A 11 17.77 20.80 28.86
C THR A 11 18.12 19.86 30.02
N LEU A 12 19.33 19.97 30.58
CA LEU A 12 19.74 19.16 31.72
C LEU A 12 18.94 19.47 32.99
N ALA A 13 18.53 20.73 33.19
CA ALA A 13 17.65 21.09 34.30
C ALA A 13 16.26 20.48 34.13
N LEU A 14 15.68 20.54 32.93
CA LEU A 14 14.39 19.90 32.60
C LEU A 14 14.47 18.38 32.78
N LEU A 15 15.52 17.72 32.29
CA LEU A 15 15.70 16.27 32.42
C LEU A 15 15.87 15.78 33.87
N LYS A 16 16.24 16.65 34.81
CA LYS A 16 16.29 16.31 36.25
C LYS A 16 14.93 16.39 36.92
N ASN A 17 13.93 16.99 36.26
CA ASN A 17 12.61 17.10 36.82
C ASN A 17 11.84 15.78 36.67
N GLU A 18 11.26 15.30 37.77
CA GLU A 18 10.54 14.03 37.83
C GLU A 18 9.33 13.98 36.88
N SER A 19 8.60 15.09 36.71
CA SER A 19 7.43 15.12 35.82
C SER A 19 7.81 14.96 34.35
N VAL A 20 8.94 15.57 33.94
CA VAL A 20 9.50 15.41 32.59
C VAL A 20 10.01 13.98 32.40
N GLN A 21 10.71 13.42 33.39
CA GLN A 21 11.16 12.03 33.36
C GLN A 21 10.00 11.05 33.23
N ASN A 22 8.92 11.25 34.01
CA ASN A 22 7.72 10.42 33.93
C ASN A 22 7.02 10.52 32.58
N ALA A 23 6.97 11.71 31.97
CA ALA A 23 6.42 11.89 30.62
C ALA A 23 7.26 11.17 29.55
N LEU A 24 8.60 11.22 29.66
CA LEU A 24 9.50 10.46 28.78
C LEU A 24 9.37 8.96 29.00
N ALA A 25 9.25 8.51 30.25
CA ALA A 25 9.08 7.10 30.58
C ALA A 25 7.76 6.55 30.02
N ASP A 26 6.65 7.28 30.16
CA ASP A 26 5.36 6.90 29.55
C ASP A 26 5.46 6.86 28.02
N LEU A 27 6.12 7.85 27.40
CA LEU A 27 6.36 7.82 25.94
C LEU A 27 7.15 6.57 25.52
N VAL A 28 8.19 6.21 26.26
CA VAL A 28 9.00 5.00 25.99
C VAL A 28 8.17 3.73 26.18
N ASP A 29 7.37 3.64 27.24
CA ASP A 29 6.43 2.54 27.48
C ASP A 29 5.46 2.37 26.30
N LYS A 30 4.76 3.45 25.91
CA LYS A 30 3.83 3.41 24.76
C LYS A 30 4.52 3.07 23.46
N TYR A 31 5.74 3.55 23.27
CA TYR A 31 6.52 3.22 22.09
C TYR A 31 6.92 1.74 22.06
N TRP A 32 7.43 1.20 23.17
CA TRP A 32 8.02 -0.14 23.20
C TRP A 32 6.99 -1.25 23.38
N GLU A 33 6.01 -1.06 24.25
CA GLU A 33 4.97 -2.07 24.52
C GLU A 33 3.79 -1.93 23.56
N GLY A 34 3.42 -0.71 23.20
CA GLY A 34 2.25 -0.45 22.34
C GLY A 34 2.58 -0.48 20.84
N PHE A 35 3.51 0.36 20.41
CA PHE A 35 3.78 0.60 18.99
C PHE A 35 4.74 -0.43 18.36
N GLN A 36 5.89 -0.66 19.00
CA GLN A 36 7.00 -1.42 18.42
C GLN A 36 6.62 -2.85 17.98
N PRO A 37 5.83 -3.63 18.75
CA PRO A 37 5.50 -5.00 18.35
C PRO A 37 4.68 -5.04 17.05
N VAL A 38 3.69 -4.16 16.94
CA VAL A 38 2.83 -4.04 15.77
C VAL A 38 3.61 -3.51 14.55
N PHE A 39 4.48 -2.52 14.78
CA PHE A 39 5.35 -1.97 13.74
C PHE A 39 6.31 -3.01 13.15
N ARG A 40 6.86 -3.89 13.99
CA ARG A 40 7.72 -4.99 13.52
C ARG A 40 6.96 -5.96 12.62
N ILE A 41 5.73 -6.30 12.99
CA ILE A 41 4.85 -7.15 12.16
C ILE A 41 4.56 -6.44 10.84
N ALA A 42 4.12 -5.18 10.87
CA ALA A 42 3.83 -4.40 9.67
C ALA A 42 5.05 -4.28 8.72
N THR A 43 6.25 -4.17 9.28
CA THR A 43 7.50 -4.14 8.51
C THR A 43 7.79 -5.50 7.88
N ALA A 44 7.61 -6.60 8.61
CA ALA A 44 7.76 -7.95 8.08
C ALA A 44 6.78 -8.23 6.92
N GLU A 45 5.52 -7.82 7.10
CA GLU A 45 4.45 -7.90 6.09
C GLU A 45 4.77 -7.07 4.83
N LYS A 46 5.54 -5.98 4.98
CA LYS A 46 6.01 -5.15 3.86
C LYS A 46 7.38 -5.61 3.32
N ASN A 47 7.68 -6.92 3.38
CA ASN A 47 8.95 -7.49 2.91
C ASN A 47 10.20 -6.88 3.56
N GLY A 48 10.10 -6.52 4.84
CA GLY A 48 11.18 -5.86 5.57
C GLY A 48 11.39 -4.38 5.23
N VAL A 49 10.61 -3.82 4.30
CA VAL A 49 10.65 -2.39 3.97
C VAL A 49 9.88 -1.62 5.02
N ARG A 50 10.55 -0.67 5.68
CA ARG A 50 9.89 0.22 6.63
C ARG A 50 8.75 0.99 5.96
N PRO A 51 7.53 1.00 6.51
CA PRO A 51 6.47 1.88 6.03
C PRO A 51 6.85 3.35 6.22
N GLU A 52 6.98 4.10 5.12
CA GLU A 52 7.43 5.50 5.11
C GLU A 52 6.55 6.41 5.99
N ASN A 53 5.23 6.29 5.85
CA ASN A 53 4.29 7.06 6.68
C ASN A 53 4.52 6.81 8.18
N VAL A 54 4.77 5.56 8.58
CA VAL A 54 5.05 5.22 9.98
C VAL A 54 6.41 5.77 10.43
N ALA A 55 7.41 5.76 9.55
CA ALA A 55 8.70 6.36 9.83
C ALA A 55 8.59 7.88 10.05
N ASN A 56 7.77 8.57 9.25
CA ASN A 56 7.54 10.01 9.38
C ASN A 56 6.89 10.35 10.74
N GLU A 57 5.94 9.54 11.19
CA GLU A 57 5.34 9.70 12.51
C GLU A 57 6.38 9.51 13.63
N MET A 58 7.28 8.53 13.50
CA MET A 58 8.38 8.36 14.47
C MET A 58 9.35 9.55 14.51
N PHE A 59 9.69 10.13 13.35
CA PHE A 59 10.49 11.34 13.30
C PHE A 59 9.78 12.52 13.96
N SER A 60 8.47 12.62 13.77
CA SER A 60 7.64 13.65 14.39
C SER A 60 7.57 13.48 15.91
N CYS A 61 7.51 12.25 16.44
CA CYS A 61 7.68 11.99 17.87
C CYS A 61 8.98 12.55 18.41
N LEU A 62 10.11 12.26 17.74
CA LEU A 62 11.43 12.75 18.15
C LEU A 62 11.50 14.28 18.11
N HIS A 63 10.81 14.91 17.15
CA HIS A 63 10.72 16.36 17.06
C HIS A 63 10.00 16.96 18.28
N HIS A 64 8.89 16.39 18.72
CA HIS A 64 8.20 16.82 19.95
C HIS A 64 9.05 16.64 21.20
N VAL A 65 9.79 15.53 21.31
CA VAL A 65 10.73 15.31 22.43
C VAL A 65 11.84 16.36 22.41
N ALA A 66 12.45 16.62 21.25
CA ALA A 66 13.51 17.62 21.12
C ALA A 66 12.98 19.00 21.52
N ARG A 67 11.87 19.44 20.94
CA ARG A 67 11.21 20.71 21.23
C ARG A 67 10.83 20.85 22.71
N GLY A 68 10.26 19.80 23.29
CA GLY A 68 9.90 19.76 24.72
C GLY A 68 11.10 19.83 25.66
N LEU A 69 12.31 19.53 25.18
CA LEU A 69 13.53 19.57 25.98
C LEU A 69 14.43 20.79 25.70
N SER A 70 14.26 21.46 24.56
CA SER A 70 15.14 22.58 24.15
C SER A 70 14.45 23.92 23.94
N ASP A 71 13.18 23.93 23.55
CA ASP A 71 12.51 25.12 22.99
C ASP A 71 11.35 25.63 23.87
N VAL A 72 11.21 25.07 25.07
CA VAL A 72 10.18 25.44 26.04
C VAL A 72 10.83 25.86 27.35
N ASP A 73 10.30 26.90 27.98
CA ASP A 73 10.92 27.50 29.16
C ASP A 73 10.44 26.86 30.47
N THR A 74 9.28 26.19 30.46
CA THR A 74 8.66 25.66 31.67
C THR A 74 8.57 24.13 31.67
N ILE A 75 8.57 23.55 32.86
CA ILE A 75 8.33 22.11 33.08
C ILE A 75 6.96 21.70 32.55
N ILE A 76 5.94 22.54 32.75
CA ILE A 76 4.56 22.24 32.32
C ILE A 76 4.50 22.13 30.79
N ASP A 77 5.11 23.09 30.09
CA ASP A 77 5.15 23.08 28.62
C ASP A 77 5.99 21.93 28.07
N SER A 78 7.10 21.60 28.74
CA SER A 78 7.92 20.42 28.44
C SER A 78 7.12 19.13 28.51
N VAL A 79 6.42 18.90 29.62
CA VAL A 79 5.57 17.73 29.81
C VAL A 79 4.45 17.68 28.77
N ALA A 80 3.78 18.82 28.51
CA ALA A 80 2.72 18.90 27.53
C ALA A 80 3.22 18.58 26.11
N GLU A 81 4.39 19.10 25.73
CA GLU A 81 4.98 18.86 24.41
C GLU A 81 5.41 17.40 24.23
N ILE A 82 6.00 16.77 25.26
CA ILE A 82 6.35 15.34 25.24
C ILE A 82 5.08 14.48 25.12
N ARG A 83 4.01 14.81 25.86
CA ARG A 83 2.74 14.08 25.78
C ARG A 83 2.08 14.16 24.40
N LYS A 84 2.23 15.27 23.68
CA LYS A 84 1.75 15.37 22.29
C LYS A 84 2.37 14.31 21.39
N ALA A 85 3.63 13.94 21.60
CA ALA A 85 4.28 12.86 20.85
C ALA A 85 3.51 11.54 20.97
N THR A 86 3.09 11.21 22.21
CA THR A 86 2.28 10.02 22.50
C THR A 86 0.88 10.11 21.88
N GLU A 87 0.19 11.22 22.13
CA GLU A 87 -1.23 11.38 21.78
C GLU A 87 -1.50 11.51 20.29
N SER A 88 -0.55 12.04 19.53
CA SER A 88 -0.69 12.28 18.08
C SER A 88 0.06 11.24 17.25
N HIS A 89 1.37 11.12 17.44
CA HIS A 89 2.24 10.43 16.51
C HIS A 89 2.44 8.96 16.83
N VAL A 90 2.75 8.60 18.08
CA VAL A 90 2.86 7.18 18.49
C VAL A 90 1.55 6.46 18.20
N LYS A 91 0.45 7.07 18.58
CA LYS A 91 -0.90 6.53 18.34
C LYS A 91 -1.21 6.35 16.86
N ARG A 92 -0.99 7.37 16.01
CA ARG A 92 -1.24 7.26 14.56
C ARG A 92 -0.34 6.20 13.93
N ALA A 93 0.94 6.18 14.30
CA ALA A 93 1.90 5.17 13.88
C ALA A 93 1.44 3.75 14.24
N THR A 94 0.88 3.55 15.43
CA THR A 94 0.30 2.27 15.87
C THR A 94 -0.89 1.87 15.00
N LEU A 95 -1.86 2.76 14.78
CA LEU A 95 -3.04 2.46 13.96
C LEU A 95 -2.68 2.15 12.51
N ASP A 96 -1.75 2.89 11.92
CA ASP A 96 -1.30 2.66 10.55
C ASP A 96 -0.51 1.35 10.44
N SER A 97 0.29 1.00 11.45
CA SER A 97 0.96 -0.29 11.52
C SER A 97 -0.03 -1.45 11.56
N TYR A 98 -1.09 -1.36 12.38
CA TYR A 98 -2.17 -2.34 12.39
C TYR A 98 -2.81 -2.51 11.02
N LYS A 99 -3.18 -1.39 10.37
CA LYS A 99 -3.83 -1.42 9.05
C LYS A 99 -2.92 -2.07 8.00
N ILE A 100 -1.63 -1.76 7.99
CA ILE A 100 -0.66 -2.35 7.06
C ILE A 100 -0.57 -3.86 7.26
N ALA A 101 -0.37 -4.30 8.50
CA ALA A 101 -0.22 -5.72 8.81
C ALA A 101 -1.49 -6.51 8.44
N ILE A 102 -2.66 -6.04 8.88
CA ILE A 102 -3.94 -6.70 8.62
C ILE A 102 -4.24 -6.73 7.13
N ASN A 103 -4.05 -5.62 6.40
CA ASN A 103 -4.34 -5.58 4.97
C ASN A 103 -3.40 -6.49 4.17
N SER A 104 -2.11 -6.56 4.51
CA SER A 104 -1.16 -7.48 3.88
C SER A 104 -1.66 -8.93 3.95
N ILE A 105 -1.98 -9.39 5.17
CA ILE A 105 -2.45 -10.76 5.39
C ILE A 105 -3.80 -11.01 4.71
N LEU A 106 -4.71 -10.01 4.71
CA LEU A 106 -5.99 -10.13 4.02
C LEU A 106 -5.87 -10.08 2.50
N GLU A 107 -4.82 -9.48 1.93
CA GLU A 107 -4.61 -9.44 0.47
C GLU A 107 -4.19 -10.79 -0.12
N GLU A 108 -3.59 -11.69 0.69
CA GLU A 108 -3.32 -13.09 0.31
C GLU A 108 -4.62 -13.88 0.00
N ASP A 109 -5.79 -13.34 0.36
CA ASP A 109 -7.12 -13.93 0.14
C ASP A 109 -7.46 -14.28 -1.32
N LYS A 110 -6.99 -13.49 -2.28
CA LYS A 110 -7.26 -13.74 -3.70
C LYS A 110 -6.65 -15.04 -4.19
N ILE A 111 -5.45 -15.36 -3.70
CA ILE A 111 -4.70 -16.57 -4.09
C ILE A 111 -5.32 -17.80 -3.44
N LEU A 112 -5.73 -17.69 -2.17
CA LEU A 112 -6.43 -18.75 -1.43
C LEU A 112 -7.77 -19.15 -2.00
N THR A 113 -8.57 -18.17 -2.45
CA THR A 113 -9.87 -18.46 -3.07
C THR A 113 -9.66 -19.24 -4.36
N SER A 114 -8.67 -18.85 -5.19
CA SER A 114 -8.31 -19.60 -6.39
C SER A 114 -7.73 -21.00 -6.09
N LEU A 115 -6.98 -21.15 -4.98
CA LEU A 115 -6.47 -22.44 -4.51
C LEU A 115 -7.61 -23.36 -4.06
N LEU A 116 -8.62 -22.83 -3.36
CA LEU A 116 -9.81 -23.60 -2.97
C LEU A 116 -10.54 -24.14 -4.21
N ASP A 117 -10.80 -23.29 -5.20
CA ASP A 117 -11.46 -23.69 -6.44
C ASP A 117 -10.67 -24.82 -7.14
N TYR A 118 -9.34 -24.74 -7.12
CA TYR A 118 -8.48 -25.77 -7.69
C TYR A 118 -8.49 -27.09 -6.90
N ILE A 119 -8.43 -27.02 -5.57
CA ILE A 119 -8.46 -28.21 -4.70
C ILE A 119 -9.82 -28.90 -4.82
N LEU A 120 -10.93 -28.15 -4.86
CA LEU A 120 -12.27 -28.72 -5.06
C LEU A 120 -12.39 -29.43 -6.42
N LEU A 121 -11.83 -28.84 -7.48
CA LEU A 121 -11.77 -29.47 -8.81
C LEU A 121 -10.84 -30.71 -8.85
N ALA A 122 -9.84 -30.78 -7.97
CA ALA A 122 -8.93 -31.91 -7.86
C ALA A 122 -9.46 -33.04 -6.94
N ASP A 123 -10.30 -32.72 -5.95
CA ASP A 123 -10.97 -33.67 -5.04
C ASP A 123 -11.94 -34.59 -5.80
N ASP A 124 -12.62 -34.05 -6.82
CA ASP A 124 -13.44 -34.83 -7.76
C ASP A 124 -12.64 -35.90 -8.54
N LEU A 125 -11.30 -35.86 -8.53
CA LEU A 125 -10.43 -36.71 -9.36
C LEU A 125 -9.56 -37.72 -8.59
N ALA A 126 -9.27 -37.55 -7.29
CA ALA A 126 -8.20 -38.33 -6.62
C ALA A 126 -8.47 -38.85 -5.19
N GLY A 127 -9.60 -38.48 -4.55
CA GLY A 127 -9.97 -38.99 -3.23
C GLY A 127 -9.55 -38.12 -2.03
N SER A 128 -10.40 -38.20 -0.99
CA SER A 128 -10.41 -37.52 0.33
C SER A 128 -9.36 -36.42 0.60
N PHE A 129 -9.63 -35.19 0.17
CA PHE A 129 -8.97 -33.97 0.66
C PHE A 129 -9.69 -33.30 1.86
N LYS A 130 -10.46 -34.07 2.64
CA LYS A 130 -11.33 -33.57 3.72
C LYS A 130 -10.65 -32.60 4.69
N ASP A 131 -9.42 -32.92 5.12
CA ASP A 131 -8.67 -32.08 6.08
C ASP A 131 -8.24 -30.75 5.46
N ARG A 132 -7.95 -30.72 4.16
CA ARG A 132 -7.60 -29.48 3.43
C ARG A 132 -8.82 -28.60 3.25
N VAL A 133 -9.94 -29.18 2.85
CA VAL A 133 -11.21 -28.47 2.73
C VAL A 133 -11.62 -27.88 4.08
N GLU A 134 -11.43 -28.62 5.18
CA GLU A 134 -11.71 -28.10 6.53
C GLU A 134 -10.77 -26.96 6.93
N ASN A 135 -9.46 -27.09 6.68
CA ASN A 135 -8.50 -26.01 6.93
C ASN A 135 -8.84 -24.73 6.14
N ILE A 136 -9.25 -24.86 4.88
CA ILE A 136 -9.61 -23.69 4.08
C ILE A 136 -10.95 -23.08 4.54
N LYS A 137 -11.94 -23.90 4.91
CA LYS A 137 -13.18 -23.41 5.55
C LYS A 137 -12.87 -22.64 6.84
N GLN A 138 -11.95 -23.15 7.66
CA GLN A 138 -11.49 -22.47 8.86
C GLN A 138 -10.82 -21.13 8.54
N ILE A 139 -9.96 -21.07 7.51
CA ILE A 139 -9.38 -19.82 7.02
C ILE A 139 -10.46 -18.83 6.61
N HIS A 140 -11.49 -19.24 5.86
CA HIS A 140 -12.61 -18.35 5.49
C HIS A 140 -13.39 -17.84 6.69
N LYS A 141 -13.63 -18.69 7.70
CA LYS A 141 -14.29 -18.29 8.95
C LYS A 141 -13.46 -17.25 9.71
N LEU A 142 -12.15 -17.49 9.84
CA LEU A 142 -11.21 -16.56 10.46
C LEU A 142 -11.16 -15.23 9.70
N LYS A 143 -11.16 -15.26 8.37
CA LYS A 143 -11.21 -14.05 7.53
C LYS A 143 -12.46 -13.23 7.76
N LYS A 144 -13.64 -13.86 7.79
CA LYS A 144 -14.90 -13.16 8.06
C LYS A 144 -14.86 -12.47 9.42
N LYS A 145 -14.33 -13.15 10.44
CA LYS A 145 -14.16 -12.61 11.79
C LYS A 145 -13.17 -11.45 11.83
N CYS A 146 -11.98 -11.64 11.25
CA CYS A 146 -10.94 -10.62 11.12
C CYS A 146 -11.48 -9.37 10.41
N LYS A 147 -12.19 -9.53 9.29
CA LYS A 147 -12.76 -8.42 8.52
C LYS A 147 -13.84 -7.68 9.31
N SER A 148 -14.67 -8.39 10.07
CA SER A 148 -15.66 -7.75 10.96
C SER A 148 -14.97 -6.88 12.00
N ALA A 149 -14.02 -7.45 12.74
CA ALA A 149 -13.25 -6.71 13.76
C ALA A 149 -12.52 -5.50 13.17
N TYR A 150 -11.92 -5.66 11.98
CA TYR A 150 -11.22 -4.58 11.28
C TYR A 150 -12.17 -3.45 10.85
N VAL A 151 -13.37 -3.78 10.38
CA VAL A 151 -14.39 -2.79 10.03
C VAL A 151 -14.90 -2.06 11.29
N ASP A 152 -15.11 -2.78 12.38
CA ASP A 152 -15.53 -2.17 13.64
C ASP A 152 -14.44 -1.27 14.23
N ALA A 153 -13.17 -1.68 14.15
CA ALA A 153 -12.02 -0.84 14.51
C ALA A 153 -12.01 0.49 13.75
N LYS A 154 -12.25 0.46 12.43
CA LYS A 154 -12.37 1.67 11.60
C LYS A 154 -13.53 2.57 12.02
N LYS A 155 -14.66 2.00 12.46
CA LYS A 155 -15.79 2.79 12.97
C LYS A 155 -15.43 3.49 14.28
N PHE A 156 -14.79 2.78 15.21
CA PHE A 156 -14.31 3.37 16.46
C PHE A 156 -13.26 4.47 16.20
N GLU A 157 -12.34 4.24 15.26
CA GLU A 157 -11.34 5.23 14.83
C GLU A 157 -12.01 6.49 14.27
N ALA A 158 -12.98 6.34 13.36
CA ALA A 158 -13.72 7.46 12.78
C ALA A 158 -14.53 8.25 13.84
N ALA A 159 -14.98 7.57 14.90
CA ALA A 159 -15.66 8.19 16.04
C ALA A 159 -14.70 8.76 17.10
N ALA A 160 -13.38 8.76 16.85
CA ALA A 160 -12.35 9.16 17.80
C ALA A 160 -12.38 8.38 19.14
N LYS A 161 -12.93 7.16 19.14
CA LYS A 161 -12.94 6.23 20.29
C LYS A 161 -11.70 5.35 20.24
N TRP A 162 -10.59 5.93 20.68
CA TRP A 162 -9.26 5.39 20.35
C TRP A 162 -8.89 4.10 21.08
N SER A 163 -9.24 3.97 22.35
CA SER A 163 -8.98 2.75 23.11
C SER A 163 -9.72 1.57 22.49
N ASP A 164 -11.01 1.76 22.19
CA ASP A 164 -11.86 0.77 21.53
C ASP A 164 -11.32 0.41 20.12
N ALA A 165 -10.85 1.41 19.38
CA ALA A 165 -10.26 1.20 18.06
C ALA A 165 -9.00 0.32 18.13
N ILE A 166 -8.10 0.61 19.08
CA ILE A 166 -6.86 -0.17 19.28
C ILE A 166 -7.20 -1.60 19.68
N GLU A 167 -8.15 -1.81 20.60
CA GLU A 167 -8.56 -3.15 21.03
C GLU A 167 -9.14 -3.99 19.88
N MET A 168 -9.97 -3.36 19.03
CA MET A 168 -10.53 -4.04 17.87
C MET A 168 -9.48 -4.29 16.77
N TYR A 169 -8.53 -3.37 16.59
CA TYR A 169 -7.39 -3.60 15.70
C TYR A 169 -6.49 -4.75 16.19
N ASP A 170 -6.21 -4.84 17.49
CA ASP A 170 -5.47 -5.95 18.08
C ASP A 170 -6.21 -7.29 17.91
N THR A 171 -7.52 -7.29 18.14
CA THR A 171 -8.38 -8.47 17.89
C THR A 171 -8.32 -8.90 16.42
N ALA A 172 -8.43 -7.95 15.50
CA ALA A 172 -8.33 -8.22 14.08
C ALA A 172 -6.94 -8.75 13.70
N LEU A 173 -5.86 -8.18 14.25
CA LEU A 173 -4.50 -8.65 14.01
C LEU A 173 -4.28 -10.07 14.55
N LYS A 174 -4.79 -10.40 15.73
CA LYS A 174 -4.72 -11.77 16.28
C LYS A 174 -5.40 -12.79 15.38
N ASP A 175 -6.56 -12.44 14.83
CA ASP A 175 -7.25 -13.31 13.87
C ASP A 175 -6.50 -13.35 12.52
N ALA A 176 -5.89 -12.24 12.08
CA ALA A 176 -5.03 -12.20 10.90
C ALA A 176 -3.79 -13.10 11.05
N LEU A 177 -3.09 -13.06 12.17
CA LEU A 177 -1.93 -13.93 12.42
C LEU A 177 -2.33 -15.42 12.42
N LYS A 178 -3.52 -15.77 12.94
CA LYS A 178 -4.04 -17.14 12.83
C LYS A 178 -4.27 -17.54 11.38
N ILE A 179 -4.78 -16.63 10.54
CA ILE A 179 -4.89 -16.87 9.10
C ILE A 179 -3.50 -17.18 8.55
N ARG A 180 -2.51 -16.32 8.79
CA ARG A 180 -1.13 -16.52 8.33
C ARG A 180 -0.56 -17.89 8.72
N THR A 181 -0.69 -18.30 9.99
CA THR A 181 -0.26 -19.64 10.43
C THR A 181 -1.00 -20.77 9.69
N SER A 182 -2.32 -20.64 9.47
CA SER A 182 -3.07 -21.61 8.67
C SER A 182 -2.63 -21.64 7.19
N LEU A 183 -2.12 -20.53 6.66
CA LEU A 183 -1.57 -20.45 5.31
C LEU A 183 -0.20 -21.09 5.18
N GLU A 184 0.65 -20.94 6.19
CA GLU A 184 1.96 -21.62 6.23
C GLU A 184 1.78 -23.13 6.11
N ILE A 185 0.81 -23.70 6.83
CA ILE A 185 0.46 -25.14 6.74
C ILE A 185 0.03 -25.53 5.31
N LEU A 186 -0.70 -24.67 4.60
CA LEU A 186 -1.09 -24.92 3.21
C LEU A 186 0.09 -24.73 2.25
N HIS A 187 0.98 -23.76 2.47
CA HIS A 187 2.12 -23.52 1.60
C HIS A 187 3.15 -24.66 1.62
N GLU A 188 3.21 -25.45 2.70
CA GLU A 188 4.04 -26.64 2.78
C GLU A 188 3.41 -27.88 2.10
N ASP A 189 2.13 -27.82 1.73
CA ASP A 189 1.44 -28.94 1.07
C ASP A 189 1.87 -29.06 -0.42
N PRO A 190 2.39 -30.22 -0.86
CA PRO A 190 2.86 -30.43 -2.23
C PRO A 190 1.84 -30.11 -3.34
N VAL A 191 0.55 -30.31 -3.08
CA VAL A 191 -0.53 -30.01 -4.05
C VAL A 191 -0.75 -28.50 -4.15
N THR A 192 -0.69 -27.80 -3.03
CA THR A 192 -0.75 -26.33 -2.99
C THR A 192 0.46 -25.72 -3.70
N VAL A 193 1.67 -26.26 -3.48
CA VAL A 193 2.88 -25.83 -4.22
C VAL A 193 2.72 -26.03 -5.72
N ALA A 194 2.20 -27.18 -6.15
CA ALA A 194 1.95 -27.47 -7.57
C ALA A 194 0.93 -26.50 -8.18
N PHE A 195 -0.13 -26.15 -7.44
CA PHE A 195 -1.09 -25.13 -7.84
C PHE A 195 -0.46 -23.74 -7.98
N LEU A 196 0.26 -23.28 -6.95
CA LEU A 196 0.91 -21.97 -6.94
C LEU A 196 1.93 -21.84 -8.09
N ALA A 197 2.70 -22.91 -8.38
CA ALA A 197 3.61 -22.95 -9.51
C ALA A 197 2.89 -22.93 -10.88
N ARG A 198 1.70 -23.54 -10.98
CA ARG A 198 0.87 -23.47 -12.19
C ARG A 198 0.30 -22.06 -12.37
N GLU A 199 -0.23 -21.45 -11.32
CA GLU A 199 -0.86 -20.13 -11.43
C GLU A 199 0.16 -19.00 -11.58
N GLY A 200 1.35 -19.15 -10.99
CA GLY A 200 2.50 -18.29 -11.28
C GLY A 200 2.86 -18.29 -12.77
N ARG A 201 2.95 -19.47 -13.40
CA ARG A 201 3.16 -19.61 -14.85
C ARG A 201 2.05 -18.98 -15.68
N ARG A 202 0.78 -19.19 -15.30
CA ARG A 202 -0.38 -18.59 -15.97
C ARG A 202 -0.41 -17.07 -15.90
N ILE A 203 -0.03 -16.49 -14.75
CA ILE A 203 0.08 -15.04 -14.57
C ILE A 203 1.22 -14.49 -15.44
N GLU A 204 2.35 -15.20 -15.51
CA GLU A 204 3.49 -14.81 -16.32
C GLU A 204 3.20 -14.91 -17.83
N GLU A 205 2.49 -15.95 -18.27
CA GLU A 205 1.95 -16.08 -19.63
C GLU A 205 1.00 -14.93 -19.96
N ARG A 206 0.01 -14.63 -19.10
CA ARG A 206 -0.89 -13.47 -19.29
C ARG A 206 -0.14 -12.14 -19.34
N ARG A 207 0.94 -11.97 -18.56
CA ARG A 207 1.80 -10.78 -18.62
C ARG A 207 2.58 -10.70 -19.92
N ARG A 208 3.06 -11.84 -20.44
CA ARG A 208 3.72 -11.92 -21.76
C ARG A 208 2.75 -11.67 -22.90
N ASP A 209 1.54 -12.23 -22.84
CA ASP A 209 0.48 -12.02 -23.82
C ASP A 209 0.05 -10.56 -23.85
N LYS A 210 -0.17 -9.92 -22.69
CA LYS A 210 -0.44 -8.47 -22.63
C LYS A 210 0.70 -7.63 -23.20
N LYS A 211 1.96 -8.00 -22.95
CA LYS A 211 3.12 -7.33 -23.58
C LYS A 211 3.16 -7.58 -25.08
N PHE A 212 2.75 -8.74 -25.55
CA PHE A 212 2.72 -9.12 -26.96
C PHE A 212 1.58 -8.42 -27.72
N ASP A 213 0.40 -8.32 -27.11
CA ASP A 213 -0.74 -7.56 -27.64
C ASP A 213 -0.48 -6.06 -27.66
N LEU A 214 0.20 -5.51 -26.65
CA LEU A 214 0.65 -4.12 -26.66
C LEU A 214 1.64 -3.88 -27.81
N LYS A 215 2.60 -4.80 -28.01
CA LYS A 215 3.55 -4.75 -29.14
C LYS A 215 2.85 -4.89 -30.50
N LYS A 216 1.85 -5.77 -30.63
CA LYS A 216 1.00 -5.89 -31.83
C LYS A 216 0.19 -4.63 -32.07
N GLY A 217 -0.39 -4.03 -31.04
CA GLY A 217 -1.13 -2.78 -31.13
C GLY A 217 -0.25 -1.62 -31.60
N VAL A 218 0.97 -1.52 -31.08
CA VAL A 218 1.97 -0.53 -31.53
C VAL A 218 2.42 -0.81 -32.97
N PHE A 219 2.62 -2.08 -33.35
CA PHE A 219 2.98 -2.46 -34.71
C PHE A 219 1.86 -2.19 -35.71
N ILE A 220 0.60 -2.51 -35.37
CA ILE A 220 -0.59 -2.20 -36.17
C ILE A 220 -0.78 -0.69 -36.29
N ALA A 221 -0.53 0.09 -35.23
CA ALA A 221 -0.59 1.55 -35.27
C ALA A 221 0.51 2.13 -36.17
N LEU A 222 1.73 1.60 -36.12
CA LEU A 222 2.84 1.98 -37.01
C LEU A 222 2.53 1.66 -38.47
N VAL A 223 2.07 0.44 -38.76
CA VAL A 223 1.68 0.01 -40.12
C VAL A 223 0.50 0.85 -40.64
N SER A 224 -0.51 1.11 -39.79
CA SER A 224 -1.65 1.96 -40.14
C SER A 224 -1.20 3.40 -40.43
N SER A 225 -0.30 3.97 -39.62
CA SER A 225 0.21 5.33 -39.83
C SER A 225 1.04 5.47 -41.12
N LEU A 226 1.80 4.43 -41.49
CA LEU A 226 2.54 4.39 -42.76
C LEU A 226 1.61 4.27 -43.96
N LEU A 227 0.54 3.45 -43.88
CA LEU A 227 -0.49 3.33 -44.91
C LEU A 227 -1.29 4.63 -45.09
N THR A 228 -1.69 5.28 -43.99
CA THR A 228 -2.38 6.58 -44.05
C THR A 228 -1.47 7.67 -44.62
N GLY A 229 -0.17 7.66 -44.27
CA GLY A 229 0.83 8.56 -44.85
C GLY A 229 1.00 8.39 -46.36
N MET A 230 1.00 7.16 -46.87
CA MET A 230 1.07 6.90 -48.32
C MET A 230 -0.19 7.34 -49.08
N ILE A 231 -1.38 7.16 -48.47
CA ILE A 231 -2.65 7.58 -49.09
C ILE A 231 -2.77 9.12 -49.13
N VAL A 232 -2.38 9.83 -48.07
CA VAL A 232 -2.40 11.31 -48.01
C VAL A 232 -1.34 11.90 -48.95
N SER A 233 -0.15 11.29 -49.02
CA SER A 233 0.90 11.70 -49.97
C SER A 233 0.49 11.48 -51.43
N GLY A 234 -0.18 10.37 -51.73
CA GLY A 234 -0.74 10.08 -53.05
C GLY A 234 -1.84 11.06 -53.45
N PHE A 235 -2.73 11.44 -52.51
CA PHE A 235 -3.79 12.44 -52.74
C PHE A 235 -3.22 13.84 -52.98
N ASN A 236 -2.21 14.26 -52.21
CA ASN A 236 -1.57 15.56 -52.40
C ASN A 236 -0.78 15.64 -53.71
N TYR A 237 -0.11 14.54 -54.13
CA TYR A 237 0.55 14.47 -55.43
C TYR A 237 -0.46 14.56 -56.59
N PHE A 238 -1.62 13.91 -56.48
CA PHE A 238 -2.68 13.98 -57.49
C PHE A 238 -3.31 15.39 -57.59
N ASN A 239 -3.56 16.05 -56.46
CA ASN A 239 -4.08 17.43 -56.44
C ASN A 239 -3.07 18.45 -56.98
N SER A 240 -1.78 18.29 -56.68
CA SER A 240 -0.73 19.20 -57.18
C SER A 240 -0.53 19.12 -58.71
N ASN A 241 -0.81 17.95 -59.31
CA ASN A 241 -0.74 17.77 -60.77
C ASN A 241 -2.02 18.21 -61.50
N LEU A 242 -3.16 18.38 -60.81
CA LEU A 242 -4.40 18.88 -61.41
C LEU A 242 -4.44 20.42 -61.52
N ILE A 243 -3.70 21.13 -60.65
CA ILE A 243 -3.71 22.61 -60.58
C ILE A 243 -2.79 23.25 -61.65
N HIS A 244 -1.86 22.49 -62.24
CA HIS A 244 -0.92 23.01 -63.24
C HIS A 244 -1.38 22.89 -64.71
N THR A 245 -2.60 22.40 -65.00
CA THR A 245 -3.05 22.16 -66.39
C THR A 245 -4.20 23.03 -66.90
N HIS A 246 -4.53 24.17 -66.26
CA HIS A 246 -5.50 25.11 -66.83
C HIS A 246 -4.89 26.49 -67.14
N PRO A 247 -4.62 26.81 -68.42
CA PRO A 247 -4.30 28.17 -68.85
C PRO A 247 -5.58 29.02 -68.87
N HIS A 248 -5.50 30.22 -68.29
CA HIS A 248 -6.56 31.23 -68.35
C HIS A 248 -6.56 31.88 -69.74
N ASP A 249 -7.45 31.42 -70.62
CA ASP A 249 -7.80 32.13 -71.84
C ASP A 249 -8.90 33.18 -71.56
N THR A 250 -8.56 34.44 -71.80
CA THR A 250 -9.51 35.57 -71.87
C THR A 250 -10.25 35.58 -73.21
N PRO A 251 -11.59 35.69 -73.26
CA PRO A 251 -12.28 36.05 -74.48
C PRO A 251 -12.52 37.57 -74.53
N SER A 252 -11.94 38.18 -75.55
CA SER A 252 -12.28 39.52 -76.02
C SER A 252 -13.46 39.48 -77.00
N SER A 253 -14.08 40.65 -77.17
CA SER A 253 -15.03 41.04 -78.22
C SER A 253 -16.50 40.68 -77.95
N GLY A 254 -17.48 41.52 -78.28
CA GLY A 254 -17.40 42.70 -79.13
C GLY A 254 -18.64 43.57 -78.97
N LYS A 255 -18.41 44.87 -79.16
CA LYS A 255 -19.40 45.92 -79.40
C LYS A 255 -20.20 45.60 -80.66
N ALA A 256 -21.48 45.99 -80.71
CA ALA A 256 -21.96 47.00 -81.66
C ALA A 256 -23.48 47.15 -81.66
N LYS A 257 -23.89 48.42 -81.79
CA LYS A 257 -25.18 48.98 -82.25
C LYS A 257 -26.35 49.00 -81.26
#